data_AF-A0A060XMS7-F1
#
_entry.id   AF-A0A060XMS7-F1
#
_cell.length_a   1.000
_cell.length_b   1.000
_cell.length_c   1.000
_cell.angle_alpha   90.00
_cell.angle_beta   90.00
_cell.angle_gamma   90.00
#
_symmetry.space_group_name_H-M   'P 1'
#
loop_
_entity.id
_entity.type
_entity.pdbx_description
1 polymer ?
#
loop_
_entity_poly.entity_id
_entity_poly.type
_entity_poly.pdbx_seq_one_letter_code
_entity_poly.pdbx_strand_id
1 'polypeptide(L)'
;MATPRQLFKSSNMTQRWQRREISNFEYLMFLNTVAGRTYNDLNQYAVFPWVLTNYESEELDLTLPGNFRDLSKPIGALNPKRAVFYAERYETWEEDQTTPYHYNTHYSTANSTLLWLLRIVRTLYPIHPIPYSLYPIPAKVGC
;
A
#
# COMPACT_ATOMS: atom_id res chain seq x y z
N MET A 1 23.66 -14.97 3.61
CA MET A 1 22.21 -15.22 3.42
C MET A 1 21.86 -14.92 1.97
N ALA A 2 20.88 -15.62 1.39
CA ALA A 2 20.45 -15.35 0.02
C ALA A 2 19.75 -13.98 -0.08
N THR A 3 19.97 -13.25 -1.17
CA THR A 3 19.30 -11.97 -1.45
C THR A 3 17.83 -12.19 -1.83
N PRO A 4 16.94 -11.18 -1.67
CA PRO A 4 15.55 -11.25 -2.14
C PRO A 4 15.42 -11.73 -3.59
N ARG A 5 16.31 -11.23 -4.47
CA ARG A 5 16.33 -11.61 -5.90
C ARG A 5 16.69 -13.09 -6.09
N GLN A 6 17.60 -13.63 -5.29
CA GLN A 6 17.96 -15.06 -5.33
C GLN A 6 16.79 -15.91 -4.83
N LEU A 7 16.18 -15.56 -3.70
CA LEU A 7 15.03 -16.26 -3.13
C LEU A 7 13.83 -16.31 -4.10
N PHE A 8 13.55 -15.21 -4.78
CA PHE A 8 12.51 -15.16 -5.81
C PHE A 8 12.82 -16.10 -6.98
N LYS A 9 14.05 -16.05 -7.50
CA LYS A 9 14.47 -16.87 -8.66
C LYS A 9 14.53 -18.37 -8.36
N SER A 10 14.90 -18.76 -7.13
CA SER A 10 14.99 -20.17 -6.74
C SER A 10 13.65 -20.78 -6.34
N SER A 11 12.61 -19.97 -6.15
CA SER A 11 11.28 -20.42 -5.73
C SER A 11 10.45 -20.90 -6.92
N ASN A 12 9.58 -21.89 -6.69
CA ASN A 12 8.58 -22.34 -7.66
C ASN A 12 7.21 -21.63 -7.50
N MET A 13 7.10 -20.65 -6.59
CA MET A 13 5.82 -20.03 -6.23
C MET A 13 5.16 -19.30 -7.41
N THR A 14 5.94 -18.70 -8.31
CA THR A 14 5.41 -18.05 -9.52
C THR A 14 4.70 -19.06 -10.43
N GLN A 15 5.29 -20.24 -10.63
CA GLN A 15 4.70 -21.30 -11.45
C GLN A 15 3.43 -21.86 -10.79
N ARG A 16 3.45 -22.06 -9.47
CA ARG A 16 2.28 -22.50 -8.70
C ARG A 16 1.13 -21.50 -8.82
N TRP A 17 1.43 -20.20 -8.73
CA TRP A 17 0.43 -19.13 -8.89
C TRP A 17 -0.15 -19.12 -10.32
N GLN A 18 0.69 -19.21 -11.34
CA GLN A 18 0.24 -19.28 -12.74
C GLN A 18 -0.64 -20.50 -13.03
N ARG A 19 -0.35 -21.64 -12.39
CA ARG A 19 -1.15 -22.87 -12.46
C ARG A 19 -2.39 -22.86 -11.55
N ARG A 20 -2.63 -21.76 -10.83
CA ARG A 20 -3.73 -21.59 -9.86
C ARG A 20 -3.69 -22.61 -8.70
N GLU A 21 -2.50 -23.13 -8.39
CA GLU A 21 -2.26 -23.99 -7.22
C GLU A 21 -2.16 -23.17 -5.92
N ILE A 22 -1.93 -21.86 -6.04
CA ILE A 22 -2.01 -20.89 -4.95
C ILE A 22 -2.79 -19.65 -5.43
N SER A 23 -3.47 -19.02 -4.50
CA SER A 23 -4.28 -17.81 -4.73
C SER A 23 -3.42 -16.56 -4.96
N ASN A 24 -4.04 -15.50 -5.46
CA ASN A 24 -3.42 -14.17 -5.54
C ASN A 24 -2.95 -13.68 -4.16
N PHE A 25 -3.72 -13.95 -3.11
CA PHE A 25 -3.38 -13.55 -1.75
C PHE A 25 -2.09 -14.24 -1.28
N GLU A 26 -2.00 -15.56 -1.42
CA GLU A 26 -0.82 -16.34 -1.02
C GLU A 26 0.41 -15.93 -1.83
N TYR A 27 0.25 -15.68 -3.13
CA TYR A 27 1.36 -15.23 -3.95
C TYR A 27 1.84 -13.82 -3.58
N LEU A 28 0.92 -12.88 -3.30
CA LEU A 28 1.29 -11.55 -2.80
C LEU A 28 1.95 -11.62 -1.42
N MET A 29 1.49 -12.51 -0.53
CA MET A 29 2.16 -12.75 0.76
C MET A 29 3.59 -13.26 0.56
N PHE A 30 3.78 -14.23 -0.33
CA PHE A 30 5.11 -14.71 -0.70
C PHE A 30 6.02 -13.59 -1.20
N LEU A 31 5.53 -12.73 -2.11
CA LEU A 31 6.31 -11.61 -2.62
C LEU A 31 6.69 -10.62 -1.51
N ASN A 32 5.76 -10.31 -0.60
CA ASN A 32 6.02 -9.47 0.57
C ASN A 32 7.13 -10.07 1.45
N THR A 33 7.03 -11.36 1.80
CA THR A 33 8.02 -12.04 2.64
C THR A 33 9.40 -12.07 1.98
N VAL A 34 9.48 -12.41 0.69
CA VAL A 34 10.76 -12.45 -0.03
C VAL A 34 11.38 -11.06 -0.16
N ALA A 35 10.57 -10.00 -0.25
CA ALA A 35 11.02 -8.62 -0.22
C ALA A 35 11.47 -8.13 1.17
N GLY A 36 11.43 -9.00 2.20
CA GLY A 36 11.84 -8.67 3.56
C GLY A 36 10.75 -7.99 4.41
N ARG A 37 9.51 -7.95 3.93
CA ARG A 37 8.39 -7.38 4.71
C ARG A 37 7.95 -8.34 5.81
N THR A 38 7.58 -7.79 6.95
CA THR A 38 7.30 -8.54 8.17
C THR A 38 6.24 -7.86 9.01
N TYR A 39 5.52 -8.63 9.81
CA TYR A 39 4.60 -8.10 10.81
C TYR A 39 5.32 -7.56 12.06
N ASN A 40 6.60 -7.87 12.23
CA ASN A 40 7.40 -7.47 13.40
C ASN A 40 7.95 -6.04 13.31
N ASP A 41 7.93 -5.43 12.13
CA ASP A 41 8.34 -4.03 11.90
C ASP A 41 7.29 -3.31 11.08
N LEU A 42 6.58 -2.38 11.71
CA LEU A 42 5.50 -1.62 11.07
C LEU A 42 6.00 -0.71 9.94
N ASN A 43 7.29 -0.35 9.91
CA ASN A 43 7.87 0.40 8.80
C ASN A 43 8.01 -0.47 7.54
N GLN A 44 8.07 -1.79 7.71
CA GLN A 44 8.23 -2.80 6.64
C GLN A 44 7.03 -3.76 6.60
N TYR A 45 5.84 -3.26 6.93
CA TYR A 45 4.62 -4.07 6.91
C TYR A 45 4.29 -4.57 5.50
N ALA A 46 3.52 -5.66 5.41
CA ALA A 46 3.07 -6.21 4.14
C ALA A 46 2.21 -5.20 3.35
N VAL A 47 2.40 -5.14 2.03
CA VAL A 47 1.70 -4.23 1.12
C VAL A 47 0.81 -5.02 0.18
N PHE A 48 -0.43 -4.55 0.05
CA PHE A 48 -1.44 -5.04 -0.88
C PHE A 48 -1.98 -3.88 -1.72
N PRO A 49 -2.32 -4.13 -3.00
CA PRO A 49 -2.92 -3.10 -3.83
C PRO A 49 -4.38 -2.86 -3.41
N TRP A 50 -4.83 -1.61 -3.56
CA TRP A 50 -6.26 -1.34 -3.68
C TRP A 50 -6.79 -2.03 -4.95
N VAL A 51 -7.88 -2.78 -4.82
CA VAL A 51 -8.46 -3.55 -5.94
C VAL A 51 -9.74 -2.92 -6.43
N LEU A 52 -10.62 -2.51 -5.51
CA LEU A 52 -11.90 -1.89 -5.84
C LEU A 52 -11.77 -0.36 -5.92
N THR A 53 -12.62 0.25 -6.73
CA THR A 53 -12.75 1.70 -6.87
C THR A 53 -14.09 2.22 -6.39
N ASN A 54 -15.13 1.39 -6.44
CA ASN A 54 -16.48 1.74 -6.04
C ASN A 54 -16.75 1.32 -4.59
N TYR A 55 -16.96 2.31 -3.74
CA TYR A 55 -17.31 2.16 -2.32
C TYR A 55 -18.61 2.90 -1.96
N GLU A 56 -19.35 3.37 -2.97
CA GLU A 56 -20.54 4.22 -2.80
C GLU A 56 -21.83 3.47 -3.14
N SER A 57 -21.77 2.55 -4.11
CA SER A 57 -22.93 1.75 -4.50
C SER A 57 -23.33 0.76 -3.40
N GLU A 58 -24.63 0.60 -3.20
CA GLU A 58 -25.19 -0.40 -2.27
C GLU A 58 -24.88 -1.84 -2.72
N GLU A 59 -24.89 -2.07 -4.04
CA GLU A 59 -24.47 -3.32 -4.66
C GLU A 59 -23.21 -3.14 -5.51
N LEU A 60 -22.33 -4.14 -5.45
CA LEU A 60 -21.06 -4.15 -6.17
C LEU A 60 -21.02 -5.29 -7.20
N ASP A 61 -21.18 -4.92 -8.47
CA ASP A 61 -21.04 -5.86 -9.59
C ASP A 61 -19.55 -6.14 -9.91
N LEU A 62 -19.10 -7.35 -9.60
CA LEU A 62 -17.73 -7.80 -9.85
C LEU A 62 -17.45 -8.18 -11.32
N THR A 63 -18.45 -8.09 -12.20
CA THR A 63 -18.27 -8.28 -13.64
C THR A 63 -17.99 -6.96 -14.37
N LEU A 64 -18.33 -5.82 -13.75
CA LEU A 64 -18.13 -4.49 -14.31
C LEU A 64 -16.67 -4.04 -14.17
N PRO A 65 -15.90 -3.85 -15.27
CA PRO A 65 -14.49 -3.46 -15.19
C PRO A 65 -14.26 -2.12 -14.48
N GLY A 66 -15.23 -1.21 -14.52
CA GLY A 66 -15.16 0.10 -13.86
C GLY A 66 -15.10 0.05 -12.33
N ASN A 67 -15.50 -1.06 -11.72
CA ASN A 67 -15.41 -1.28 -10.28
C ASN A 67 -14.01 -1.69 -9.81
N PHE A 68 -13.08 -1.93 -10.74
CA PHE A 68 -11.72 -2.35 -10.45
C PHE A 68 -10.71 -1.25 -10.77
N ARG A 69 -9.70 -1.17 -9.91
CA ARG A 69 -8.57 -0.26 -10.08
C ARG A 69 -7.70 -0.73 -11.24
N ASP A 70 -7.23 0.22 -12.05
CA ASP A 70 -6.15 -0.02 -13.01
C ASP A 70 -4.86 -0.40 -12.26
N LEU A 71 -4.55 -1.71 -12.23
CA LEU A 71 -3.40 -2.25 -11.51
C LEU A 71 -2.05 -1.93 -12.18
N SER A 72 -2.06 -1.43 -13.42
CA SER A 72 -0.83 -1.04 -14.14
C SER A 72 -0.24 0.29 -13.64
N LYS A 73 -1.05 1.09 -12.92
CA LYS A 73 -0.66 2.44 -12.46
C LYS A 73 -0.43 2.49 -10.94
N PRO A 74 0.49 3.33 -10.45
CA PRO A 74 0.56 3.66 -9.02
C PRO A 74 -0.64 4.51 -8.59
N ILE A 75 -0.94 4.56 -7.29
CA ILE A 75 -2.07 5.32 -6.74
C ILE A 75 -2.04 6.78 -7.19
N GLY A 76 -0.87 7.43 -7.14
CA GLY A 76 -0.69 8.83 -7.53
C GLY A 76 -1.15 9.15 -8.95
N ALA A 77 -1.06 8.17 -9.87
CA ALA A 77 -1.37 8.32 -11.29
C ALA A 77 -2.81 7.98 -11.68
N LEU A 78 -3.65 7.54 -10.75
CA LEU A 78 -5.05 7.16 -11.05
C LEU A 78 -5.93 8.36 -11.38
N ASN A 79 -5.72 9.49 -10.69
CA ASN A 79 -6.42 10.73 -10.97
C ASN A 79 -5.61 11.52 -12.02
N PRO A 80 -6.16 11.78 -13.22
CA PRO A 80 -5.42 12.45 -14.30
C PRO A 80 -4.89 13.82 -13.91
N LYS A 81 -5.67 14.64 -13.18
CA LYS A 81 -5.23 15.97 -12.74
C LYS A 81 -4.03 15.87 -11.79
N ARG A 82 -4.07 14.90 -10.88
CA ARG A 82 -2.97 14.65 -9.95
C ARG A 82 -1.75 14.04 -10.64
N ALA A 83 -1.96 13.22 -11.66
CA ALA A 83 -0.88 12.63 -12.45
C ALA A 83 -0.08 13.72 -13.19
N VAL A 84 -0.78 14.66 -13.84
CA VAL A 84 -0.15 15.82 -14.52
C VAL A 84 0.64 16.66 -13.53
N PHE A 85 0.04 17.01 -12.38
CA PHE A 85 0.72 17.76 -11.32
C PHE A 85 2.05 17.11 -10.87
N TYR A 86 2.06 15.79 -10.67
CA TYR A 86 3.28 15.10 -10.25
C TYR A 86 4.31 14.95 -11.36
N ALA A 87 3.87 14.84 -12.62
CA ALA A 87 4.77 14.82 -13.77
C ALA A 87 5.44 16.19 -13.96
N GLU A 88 4.67 17.28 -13.96
CA GLU A 88 5.19 18.64 -14.07
C GLU A 88 6.18 18.95 -12.94
N ARG A 89 5.83 18.63 -11.68
CA ARG A 89 6.74 18.82 -10.54
C ARG A 89 8.06 18.05 -10.71
N TYR A 90 8.02 16.85 -11.28
CA TYR A 90 9.22 16.05 -11.52
C TYR A 90 10.08 16.65 -12.63
N GLU A 91 9.46 17.14 -13.70
CA GLU A 91 10.15 17.71 -14.87
C GLU A 91 10.77 19.08 -14.56
N THR A 92 10.12 19.92 -13.77
CA THR A 92 10.61 21.26 -13.40
C THR A 92 11.45 21.25 -12.11
N TRP A 93 12.10 20.13 -11.78
CA TRP A 93 12.85 19.98 -10.55
C TRP A 93 14.20 20.71 -10.63
N GLU A 94 14.39 21.76 -9.82
CA GLU A 94 15.61 22.60 -9.81
C GLU A 94 16.46 22.44 -8.54
N GLU A 95 16.12 21.55 -7.62
CA GLU A 95 16.91 21.38 -6.38
C GLU A 95 18.17 20.54 -6.63
N ASP A 96 19.34 21.17 -6.60
CA ASP A 96 20.65 20.55 -6.88
C ASP A 96 21.07 19.40 -5.94
N GLN A 97 20.46 19.30 -4.75
CA GLN A 97 20.86 18.33 -3.71
C GLN A 97 19.99 17.08 -3.65
N THR A 98 18.89 17.03 -4.39
CA THR A 98 17.89 15.97 -4.30
C THR A 98 17.57 15.41 -5.67
N THR A 99 17.55 14.08 -5.79
CA THR A 99 17.09 13.43 -7.02
C THR A 99 15.59 13.72 -7.20
N PRO A 100 15.13 14.11 -8.41
CA PRO A 100 13.71 14.33 -8.65
C PRO A 100 12.86 13.11 -8.27
N TYR A 101 11.69 13.35 -7.68
CA TYR A 101 10.73 12.32 -7.31
C TYR A 101 9.29 12.78 -7.51
N HIS A 102 8.41 11.84 -7.82
CA HIS A 102 6.99 12.13 -8.03
C HIS A 102 6.24 12.30 -6.70
N TYR A 103 6.56 11.49 -5.68
CA TYR A 103 5.78 11.43 -4.44
C TYR A 103 6.68 11.69 -3.23
N ASN A 104 6.30 12.66 -2.40
CA ASN A 104 6.94 12.94 -1.10
C ASN A 104 6.41 12.04 0.04
N THR A 105 5.40 11.21 -0.26
CA THR A 105 4.77 10.30 0.70
C THR A 105 4.91 8.87 0.21
N HIS A 106 5.15 7.95 1.15
CA HIS A 106 5.32 6.54 0.86
C HIS A 106 4.00 5.78 1.02
N TYR A 107 3.76 4.78 0.18
CA TYR A 107 2.54 3.96 0.19
C TYR A 107 2.46 2.99 1.39
N SER A 108 3.54 2.85 2.15
CA SER A 108 3.67 1.95 3.30
C SER A 108 4.41 2.68 4.41
N THR A 109 3.74 2.98 5.53
CA THR A 109 4.36 3.62 6.69
C THR A 109 3.84 2.98 7.98
N ALA A 110 4.63 3.06 9.05
CA ALA A 110 4.19 2.60 10.37
C ALA A 110 2.92 3.35 10.83
N ASN A 111 2.86 4.66 10.57
CA ASN A 111 1.68 5.47 10.89
C ASN A 111 0.42 4.99 10.15
N SER A 112 0.51 4.75 8.84
CA SER A 112 -0.61 4.20 8.06
C SER A 112 -1.06 2.84 8.60
N THR A 113 -0.10 1.95 8.93
CA THR A 113 -0.40 0.62 9.47
C THR A 113 -1.12 0.71 10.83
N LEU A 114 -0.65 1.59 11.73
CA LEU A 114 -1.27 1.82 13.02
C LEU A 114 -2.70 2.37 12.89
N LEU A 115 -2.90 3.35 11.99
CA LEU A 115 -4.23 3.92 11.73
C LEU A 115 -5.20 2.87 11.16
N TRP A 116 -4.74 2.01 10.25
CA TRP A 116 -5.55 0.90 9.73
C TRP A 116 -5.95 -0.10 10.83
N LEU A 117 -5.06 -0.37 11.79
CA LEU A 117 -5.27 -1.37 12.84
C LEU A 117 -5.74 -0.76 14.18
N LEU A 118 -6.15 0.51 14.20
CA LEU A 118 -6.47 1.26 15.42
C LEU A 118 -7.44 0.52 16.36
N ARG A 119 -8.44 -0.16 15.79
CA ARG A 119 -9.46 -0.91 16.55
C ARG A 119 -8.93 -2.21 17.17
N ILE A 120 -7.83 -2.76 16.66
CA ILE A 120 -7.23 -4.01 17.14
C ILE A 120 -6.12 -3.72 18.15
N VAL A 121 -5.27 -2.73 17.85
CA VAL A 121 -4.11 -2.36 18.70
C VAL A 121 -4.55 -1.89 20.09
N ARG A 122 -5.69 -1.19 20.20
CA ARG A 122 -6.26 -0.77 21.48
C ARG A 122 -6.57 -1.94 22.42
N THR A 123 -6.87 -3.12 21.88
CA THR A 123 -7.25 -4.30 22.67
C THR A 123 -6.03 -5.06 23.19
N LEU A 124 -4.88 -4.95 22.52
CA LEU A 124 -3.66 -5.71 22.85
C LEU A 124 -2.71 -4.99 23.82
N TYR A 125 -2.80 -3.66 23.94
CA TYR A 125 -1.98 -2.87 24.88
C TYR A 125 -2.84 -1.93 25.75
N PRO A 126 -3.53 -2.46 26.78
CA PRO A 126 -4.33 -1.63 27.69
C PRO A 126 -3.51 -0.74 28.63
N ILE A 127 -2.17 -0.82 28.63
CA ILE A 127 -1.31 -0.29 29.71
C ILE A 127 -0.39 0.86 29.27
N HIS A 128 -0.26 1.15 27.97
CA HIS A 128 0.47 2.33 27.49
C HIS A 128 -0.45 3.21 26.63
N PRO A 129 -0.73 4.46 27.05
CA PRO A 129 -1.51 5.37 26.21
C PRO A 129 -0.72 5.65 24.94
N ILE A 130 -1.33 5.41 23.78
CA ILE A 130 -0.87 5.99 22.53
C ILE A 130 -0.80 7.52 22.77
N PRO A 131 0.35 8.18 22.52
CA PRO A 131 0.48 9.63 22.68
C PRO A 131 -0.69 10.35 22.02
N TYR A 132 -1.26 11.34 22.70
CA TYR A 132 -2.44 12.03 22.19
C TYR A 132 -2.23 12.65 20.79
N SER A 133 -0.98 12.95 20.44
CA SER A 133 -0.54 13.45 19.13
C SER A 133 -0.72 12.46 17.98
N LEU A 134 -0.87 11.17 18.26
CA LEU A 134 -1.08 10.12 17.25
C LEU A 134 -2.55 9.76 17.07
N TYR A 135 -3.46 10.28 17.92
CA TYR A 135 -4.87 10.18 17.59
C TYR A 135 -5.16 11.10 16.40
N PRO A 136 -5.82 10.60 15.35
CA PRO A 136 -6.36 11.48 14.34
C PRO A 136 -7.33 12.44 15.04
N ILE A 137 -7.02 13.73 14.99
CA ILE A 137 -7.98 14.78 15.37
C ILE A 137 -9.22 14.52 14.50
N PRO A 138 -10.41 14.29 15.06
CA PRO A 138 -11.61 14.15 14.25
C PRO A 138 -11.67 15.39 13.35
N ALA A 139 -11.63 15.16 12.04
CA ALA A 139 -11.79 16.25 11.08
C ALA A 139 -13.05 17.01 11.49
N LYS A 140 -12.96 18.34 11.59
CA LYS A 140 -14.14 19.18 11.67
C LYS A 140 -15.02 18.75 10.50
N VAL A 141 -16.16 18.14 10.82
CA VAL A 141 -17.27 18.00 9.90
C VAL A 141 -17.69 19.44 9.62
N GLY A 142 -17.11 20.02 8.58
CA GLY A 142 -17.57 21.28 8.03
C GLY A 142 -18.91 21.01 7.38
N CYS A 143 -19.97 21.49 8.02
CA CYS A 143 -21.18 21.87 7.31
C CYS A 143 -20.85 22.95 6.27
#